data_AF-Q46KK5-F1
#
_entry.id   AF-Q46KK5-F1
#
_cell.length_a   1.000
_cell.length_b   1.000
_cell.length_c   1.000
_cell.angle_alpha   90.00
_cell.angle_beta   90.00
_cell.angle_gamma   90.00
#
_symmetry.space_group_name_H-M   'P 1'
#
loop_
_entity.id
_entity.type
_entity.pdbx_description
1 polymer ?
#
loop_
_entity_poly.entity_id
_entity_poly.type
_entity_poly.pdbx_seq_one_letter_code
_entity_poly.pdbx_strand_id
1 'polypeptide(L)'
;MNYQILLESYASGEAISKDELSLLELELDSQLESIKFSRTQGCTEKAPKHICVVAQVCEGSSWITCLASILDKSNPLSLGKKSRGAKVIDALL
;
A
#
# COMPACT_ATOMS: atom_id res chain seq x y z
N MET A 1 0.44 -12.73 -0.01
CA MET A 1 -0.76 -12.81 -0.88
C MET A 1 -0.48 -11.98 -2.12
N ASN A 2 -1.10 -12.21 -3.30
CA ASN A 2 -0.87 -11.28 -4.42
C ASN A 2 -1.75 -10.03 -4.29
N TYR A 3 -1.32 -9.10 -3.43
CA TYR A 3 -2.04 -7.85 -3.19
C TYR A 3 -2.14 -6.97 -4.45
N GLN A 4 -1.20 -7.10 -5.39
CA GLN A 4 -1.23 -6.33 -6.64
C GLN A 4 -2.52 -6.63 -7.42
N ILE A 5 -2.96 -7.90 -7.46
CA ILE A 5 -4.24 -8.28 -8.11
C ILE A 5 -5.44 -7.61 -7.43
N LEU A 6 -5.48 -7.55 -6.10
CA LEU A 6 -6.55 -6.84 -5.39
C LEU A 6 -6.55 -5.34 -5.70
N LEU A 7 -5.38 -4.73 -5.80
CA LEU A 7 -5.25 -3.32 -6.15
C LEU A 7 -5.69 -3.06 -7.59
N GLU A 8 -5.45 -3.99 -8.52
CA GLU A 8 -5.95 -3.97 -9.89
C GLU A 8 -7.49 -4.07 -9.96
N SER A 9 -8.09 -4.99 -9.21
CA SER A 9 -9.56 -5.08 -9.06
C SER A 9 -10.15 -3.79 -8.49
N TYR A 10 -9.53 -3.24 -7.43
CA TYR A 10 -9.94 -1.97 -6.86
C TYR A 10 -9.85 -0.81 -7.87
N ALA A 11 -8.77 -0.76 -8.65
CA ALA A 11 -8.59 0.23 -9.69
C ALA A 11 -9.59 0.08 -10.85
N SER A 12 -10.12 -1.13 -11.05
CA SER A 12 -11.19 -1.44 -12.00
C SER A 12 -12.59 -1.09 -11.48
N GLY A 13 -12.71 -0.62 -10.23
CA GLY A 13 -13.95 -0.16 -9.61
C GLY A 13 -14.59 -1.14 -8.63
N GLU A 14 -13.92 -2.25 -8.32
CA GLU A 14 -14.41 -3.19 -7.31
C GLU A 14 -14.18 -2.64 -5.89
N ALA A 15 -15.12 -2.86 -4.99
CA ALA A 15 -14.98 -2.46 -3.60
C ALA A 15 -14.13 -3.48 -2.83
N ILE A 16 -13.22 -3.00 -1.96
CA ILE A 16 -12.43 -3.87 -1.08
C ILE A 16 -13.29 -4.24 0.14
N SER A 17 -13.49 -5.53 0.37
CA SER A 17 -14.19 -6.05 1.54
C SER A 17 -13.38 -5.86 2.83
N LYS A 18 -14.02 -6.02 3.98
CA LYS A 18 -13.34 -5.92 5.29
C LYS A 18 -12.27 -6.99 5.50
N ASP A 19 -12.51 -8.19 4.99
CA ASP A 19 -11.56 -9.30 5.10
C ASP A 19 -10.34 -9.04 4.21
N GLU A 20 -10.56 -8.54 2.98
CA GLU A 20 -9.48 -8.12 2.09
C GLU A 20 -8.68 -6.95 2.67
N LEU A 21 -9.34 -5.97 3.29
CA LEU A 21 -8.64 -4.88 3.99
C LEU A 21 -7.72 -5.43 5.09
N SER A 22 -8.19 -6.39 5.89
CA SER A 22 -7.39 -7.00 6.95
C SER A 22 -6.18 -7.75 6.39
N LEU A 23 -6.34 -8.44 5.25
CA LEU A 23 -5.25 -9.11 4.56
C LEU A 23 -4.24 -8.12 3.96
N LEU A 24 -4.72 -7.02 3.39
CA LEU A 24 -3.87 -5.93 2.87
C LEU A 24 -3.08 -5.23 3.99
N GLU A 25 -3.66 -5.08 5.18
CA GLU A 25 -2.93 -4.55 6.35
C GLU A 25 -1.80 -5.49 6.78
N LEU A 26 -2.07 -6.79 6.88
CA LEU A 26 -1.05 -7.79 7.22
C LEU A 26 0.09 -7.81 6.18
N GLU A 27 -0.26 -7.72 4.90
CA GLU A 27 0.71 -7.66 3.81
C GLU A 27 1.59 -6.40 3.89
N LEU A 28 0.99 -5.23 4.15
CA LEU A 28 1.75 -3.99 4.34
C LEU A 28 2.73 -4.11 5.50
N ASP A 29 2.28 -4.61 6.66
CA ASP A 29 3.15 -4.78 7.83
C ASP A 29 4.29 -5.77 7.53
N SER A 30 4.00 -6.88 6.83
CA SER A 30 5.03 -7.85 6.40
C SER A 30 6.08 -7.22 5.48
N GLN A 31 5.67 -6.35 4.54
CA GLN A 31 6.60 -5.66 3.65
C GLN A 31 7.42 -4.61 4.40
N LEU A 32 6.82 -3.87 5.34
CA LEU A 32 7.54 -2.92 6.18
C LEU A 32 8.63 -3.62 7.03
N GLU A 33 8.32 -4.76 7.64
CA GLU A 33 9.32 -5.56 8.36
C GLU A 33 10.41 -6.09 7.42
N SER A 34 10.04 -6.51 6.20
CA SER A 34 11.01 -6.96 5.19
C SER A 34 11.97 -5.85 4.79
N ILE A 35 11.48 -4.62 4.59
CA ILE A 35 12.30 -3.45 4.26
C ILE A 35 13.30 -3.13 5.39
N LYS A 36 12.87 -3.24 6.66
CA LYS A 36 13.75 -3.02 7.81
C LYS A 36 14.93 -4.00 7.83
N PHE A 37 14.70 -5.25 7.44
CA PHE A 37 15.74 -6.28 7.43
C PHE A 37 16.61 -6.23 6.17
N SER A 38 16.02 -5.91 5.01
CA SER A 38 16.71 -5.82 3.73
C SER A 38 16.05 -4.82 2.80
N ARG A 39 16.74 -3.70 2.54
CA ARG A 39 16.29 -2.64 1.62
C ARG A 39 16.23 -3.09 0.14
N THR A 40 16.78 -4.27 -0.20
CA THR A 40 16.99 -4.71 -1.59
C THR A 40 15.96 -5.71 -2.10
N GLN A 41 15.07 -6.24 -1.26
CA GLN A 41 14.08 -7.21 -1.73
C GLN A 41 12.78 -6.55 -2.19
N GLY A 42 12.62 -6.34 -3.51
CA GLY A 42 11.33 -6.26 -4.23
C GLY A 42 10.32 -5.16 -3.86
N CYS A 43 10.46 -4.49 -2.72
CA CYS A 43 9.49 -3.55 -2.15
C CYS A 43 9.50 -2.17 -2.85
N THR A 44 10.45 -1.96 -3.76
CA THR A 44 10.63 -0.73 -4.52
C THR A 44 10.11 -0.84 -5.96
N GLU A 45 9.49 -1.98 -6.32
CA GLU A 45 8.86 -2.12 -7.62
C GLU A 45 7.82 -1.01 -7.82
N LYS A 46 7.92 -0.32 -8.96
CA LYS A 46 7.04 0.79 -9.30
C LYS A 46 5.66 0.25 -9.68
N ALA A 47 4.63 0.89 -9.15
CA ALA A 47 3.27 0.58 -9.53
C ALA A 47 2.96 1.16 -10.93
N PRO A 48 2.07 0.51 -11.70
CA PRO A 48 1.51 1.08 -12.92
C PRO A 48 0.85 2.44 -12.68
N LYS A 49 0.78 3.25 -13.74
CA LYS A 49 0.22 4.61 -13.69
C LYS A 49 -1.21 4.65 -13.17
N HIS A 50 -2.08 3.76 -13.64
CA HIS A 50 -3.49 3.75 -13.25
C HIS A 50 -3.67 3.42 -11.76
N ILE A 51 -2.81 2.55 -11.19
CA ILE A 51 -2.78 2.27 -9.76
C ILE A 51 -2.39 3.53 -8.97
N CYS A 52 -1.34 4.25 -9.40
CA CYS A 52 -0.92 5.50 -8.75
C CYS A 52 -2.05 6.55 -8.75
N VAL A 53 -2.79 6.66 -9.86
CA VAL A 53 -3.92 7.59 -10.01
C VAL A 53 -5.04 7.26 -9.03
N VAL A 54 -5.47 5.99 -8.95
CA VAL A 54 -6.52 5.55 -8.02
C VAL A 54 -6.07 5.71 -6.56
N ALA A 55 -4.80 5.39 -6.27
CA ALA A 55 -4.17 5.64 -4.99
C ALA A 55 -3.97 7.14 -4.68
N GLN A 56 -4.19 8.05 -5.63
CA GLN A 56 -3.92 9.50 -5.52
C GLN A 56 -2.51 9.81 -4.99
N VAL A 57 -1.52 9.11 -5.53
CA VAL A 57 -0.09 9.36 -5.27
C VAL A 57 0.60 9.74 -6.57
N CYS A 58 1.85 10.21 -6.50
CA CYS A 58 2.60 10.60 -7.68
C CYS A 58 2.87 9.39 -8.60
N GLU A 59 2.82 9.59 -9.91
CA GLU A 59 3.22 8.58 -10.89
C GLU A 59 4.67 8.12 -10.64
N GLY A 60 4.92 6.82 -10.77
CA GLY A 60 6.23 6.22 -10.48
C GLY A 60 6.47 5.90 -9.01
N SER A 61 5.45 6.07 -8.15
CA SER A 61 5.45 5.56 -6.77
C SER A 61 5.55 4.03 -6.75
N SER A 62 6.09 3.49 -5.65
CA SER A 62 6.16 2.03 -5.45
C SER A 62 4.78 1.43 -5.16
N TRP A 63 4.66 0.12 -5.39
CA TRP A 63 3.46 -0.65 -5.01
C TRP A 63 3.11 -0.51 -3.53
N ILE A 64 4.10 -0.57 -2.63
CA ILE A 64 3.87 -0.41 -1.19
C ILE A 64 3.33 0.99 -0.84
N THR A 65 3.74 2.02 -1.57
CA THR A 65 3.21 3.39 -1.40
C THR A 65 1.75 3.46 -1.83
N CYS A 66 1.40 2.83 -2.96
CA CYS A 66 0.03 2.78 -3.44
C CYS A 66 -0.87 1.98 -2.49
N LEU A 67 -0.40 0.82 -2.01
CA LEU A 67 -1.07 -0.01 -1.01
C LEU A 67 -1.39 0.79 0.26
N ALA A 68 -0.39 1.47 0.82
CA ALA A 68 -0.56 2.26 2.03
C ALA A 68 -1.58 3.40 1.86
N SER A 69 -1.54 4.10 0.71
CA SER A 69 -2.50 5.17 0.40
C SER A 69 -3.93 4.65 0.23
N ILE A 70 -4.12 3.52 -0.45
CA ILE A 70 -5.43 2.87 -0.60
C ILE A 70 -5.97 2.44 0.76
N LEU A 71 -5.14 1.85 1.62
CA LEU A 71 -5.55 1.48 2.98
C LEU A 71 -5.94 2.69 3.83
N ASP A 72 -5.21 3.80 3.73
CA ASP A 72 -5.53 5.03 4.47
C ASP A 72 -6.88 5.65 4.02
N LYS A 73 -7.27 5.44 2.76
CA LYS A 73 -8.60 5.86 2.24
C LYS A 73 -9.72 4.92 2.63
N SER A 74 -9.50 3.62 2.45
CA SER A 74 -10.52 2.59 2.66
C SER A 74 -10.73 2.26 4.13
N ASN A 75 -9.70 2.45 4.97
CA ASN A 75 -9.75 2.26 6.42
C ASN A 75 -9.01 3.39 7.17
N PRO A 76 -9.62 4.59 7.26
CA PRO A 76 -9.00 5.74 7.90
C PRO A 76 -8.67 5.46 9.37
N LEU A 77 -7.46 5.81 9.78
CA LEU A 77 -7.04 5.67 11.17
C LEU A 77 -7.68 6.76 12.05
N SER A 78 -7.84 6.44 13.34
CA SER A 78 -8.23 7.42 14.35
C SER A 78 -7.23 8.58 14.42
N LEU A 79 -7.73 9.78 14.75
CA LEU A 79 -6.92 10.99 14.90
C LEU A 79 -5.72 10.74 15.82
N GLY A 80 -4.54 11.25 15.44
CA GLY A 80 -3.29 11.09 16.19
C GLY A 80 -2.47 9.83 15.87
N LYS A 81 -2.99 8.90 15.05
CA LYS A 81 -2.18 7.79 14.52
C LYS A 81 -1.43 8.21 13.26
N LYS A 82 -0.18 7.76 13.14
CA LYS A 82 0.64 7.95 11.93
C LYS A 82 0.01 7.19 10.76
N SER A 83 -0.18 7.88 9.63
CA SER A 83 -0.71 7.29 8.40
C SER A 83 0.19 6.16 7.90
N ARG A 84 -0.41 5.19 7.21
CA ARG A 84 0.35 4.07 6.62
C ARG A 84 1.34 4.60 5.59
N GLY A 85 0.96 5.59 4.79
CA GLY A 85 1.87 6.24 3.85
C GLY A 85 3.10 6.85 4.53
N ALA A 86 2.94 7.48 5.70
CA ALA A 86 4.06 8.03 6.44
C ALA A 86 4.97 6.94 7.06
N LYS A 87 4.42 5.78 7.43
CA LYS A 87 5.24 4.62 7.85
C LYS A 87 6.08 4.06 6.70
N VAL A 88 5.53 4.04 5.48
CA VAL A 88 6.27 3.61 4.28
C VAL A 88 7.44 4.56 4.00
N ILE A 89 7.21 5.87 4.07
CA ILE A 89 8.28 6.86 3.88
C ILE A 89 9.40 6.67 4.91
N ASP A 90 9.06 6.53 6.20
CA ASP A 90 10.05 6.24 7.25
C ASP A 90 10.87 4.98 6.97
N ALA A 91 10.24 3.92 6.46
CA ALA A 91 10.92 2.66 6.19
C ALA A 91 11.87 2.75 4.98
N LEU A 92 11.61 3.66 4.04
CA LEU A 92 12.39 3.83 2.82
C LEU A 92 13.61 4.77 2.99
N LEU A 93 13.64 5.59 4.03
CA LEU A 93 14.75 6.50 4.37
C LEU A 93 15.82 5.79 5.22
#